data_AF-A0A0C2GYC7-F1
#
_entry.id   AF-A0A0C2GYC7-F1
#
_cell.length_a   1.000
_cell.length_b   1.000
_cell.length_c   1.000
_cell.angle_alpha   90.00
_cell.angle_beta   90.00
_cell.angle_gamma   90.00
#
_symmetry.space_group_name_H-M   'P 1'
#
loop_
_entity.id
_entity.type
_entity.pdbx_description
1 polymer ?
#
loop_
_entity_poly.entity_id
_entity_poly.type
_entity_poly.pdbx_seq_one_letter_code
_entity_poly.pdbx_strand_id
1 'polypeptide(L)'
;MIADLKRSMERLLIEADWMDDNTRSAALKKLERMGHKIGFPDTLLNESAVMAPYEGVQMGNNRYFDNALQLKRAAVRDVLSRLRKPPSKDEWASPVIAVDAFHYFTGNEIIFPAAILQFPMFVPEAPFYVNYAAIGLGIGHEITHGYDDLGSYTPSSWLALLLNPKSPSM
;
A
#
# COMPACT_ATOMS: atom_id res chain seq x y z
N MET A 1 9.87 10.97 9.26
CA MET A 1 9.40 9.72 9.88
C MET A 1 9.57 8.49 8.99
N ILE A 2 8.85 8.33 7.87
CA ILE A 2 9.02 7.14 7.00
C ILE A 2 10.47 6.94 6.57
N ALA A 3 11.13 8.00 6.08
CA ALA A 3 12.54 7.93 5.70
C ALA A 3 13.46 7.52 6.86
N ASP A 4 13.15 7.96 8.08
CA ASP A 4 13.93 7.60 9.28
C ASP A 4 13.75 6.13 9.63
N LEU A 5 12.53 5.61 9.54
CA LEU A 5 12.24 4.20 9.82
C LEU A 5 12.77 3.27 8.72
N LYS A 6 12.76 3.69 7.45
CA LYS A 6 13.48 2.99 6.38
C LYS A 6 14.99 2.93 6.69
N ARG A 7 15.60 4.03 7.15
CA ARG A 7 17.03 4.03 7.54
C ARG A 7 17.31 3.11 8.74
N SER A 8 16.40 3.04 9.71
CA SER A 8 16.51 2.07 10.81
C SER A 8 16.44 0.63 10.31
N MET A 9 15.50 0.32 9.41
CA MET A 9 15.40 -1.00 8.79
C MET A 9 16.64 -1.35 7.97
N GLU A 10 17.21 -0.38 7.24
CA GLU A 10 18.46 -0.56 6.49
C GLU A 10 19.60 -1.01 7.40
N ARG A 11 19.76 -0.38 8.58
CA ARG A 11 20.76 -0.78 9.58
C ARG A 11 20.51 -2.20 10.09
N LEU A 12 19.26 -2.53 10.42
CA LEU A 12 18.90 -3.88 10.86
C LEU A 12 19.23 -4.93 9.79
N LEU A 13 18.96 -4.62 8.52
CA LEU A 13 19.31 -5.50 7.40
C LEU A 13 20.83 -5.63 7.23
N ILE A 14 21.62 -4.60 7.51
CA ILE A 14 23.10 -4.65 7.44
C ILE A 14 23.70 -5.45 8.60
N GLU A 15 23.11 -5.35 9.79
CA GLU A 15 23.64 -5.95 11.03
C GLU A 15 23.19 -7.41 11.23
N ALA A 16 22.15 -7.86 10.54
CA ALA A 16 21.64 -9.23 10.66
C ALA A 16 22.68 -10.28 10.26
N ASP A 17 23.15 -11.09 11.21
CA ASP A 17 24.19 -12.11 11.05
C ASP A 17 23.71 -13.41 10.38
N TRP A 18 22.40 -13.67 10.42
CA TRP A 18 21.77 -14.85 9.85
C TRP A 18 21.56 -14.78 8.32
N MET A 19 21.72 -13.60 7.71
CA MET A 19 21.59 -13.41 6.26
C MET A 19 22.95 -13.47 5.54
N ASP A 20 23.02 -14.25 4.46
CA ASP A 20 24.13 -14.17 3.51
C ASP A 20 24.13 -12.84 2.73
N ASP A 21 25.26 -12.52 2.09
CA ASP A 21 25.45 -11.25 1.38
C ASP A 21 24.51 -11.05 0.19
N ASN A 22 24.12 -12.11 -0.51
CA ASN A 22 23.20 -12.02 -1.64
C ASN A 22 21.79 -11.68 -1.16
N THR A 23 21.33 -12.39 -0.12
CA THR A 23 20.04 -12.16 0.53
C THR A 23 19.98 -10.74 1.09
N ARG A 24 21.04 -10.29 1.77
CA ARG A 24 21.17 -8.92 2.29
C ARG A 24 21.08 -7.87 1.18
N SER A 25 21.82 -8.06 0.08
CA SER A 25 21.79 -7.13 -1.06
C SER A 25 20.40 -7.03 -1.70
N ALA A 26 19.69 -8.17 -1.82
CA ALA A 26 18.33 -8.20 -2.34
C ALA A 26 17.34 -7.48 -1.39
N ALA A 27 17.45 -7.71 -0.08
CA ALA A 27 16.62 -7.07 0.93
C ALA A 27 16.79 -5.54 0.95
N LEU A 28 18.03 -5.06 0.83
CA LEU A 28 18.34 -3.63 0.75
C LEU A 28 17.79 -2.98 -0.52
N LYS A 29 17.92 -3.64 -1.68
CA LYS A 29 17.30 -3.17 -2.94
C LYS A 29 15.78 -3.14 -2.86
N LYS A 30 15.16 -4.09 -2.16
CA LYS A 30 13.71 -4.08 -1.90
C LYS A 30 13.31 -2.89 -1.03
N LEU A 31 14.08 -2.60 0.02
CA LEU A 31 13.84 -1.46 0.91
C LEU A 31 13.94 -0.14 0.16
N GLU A 32 15.00 0.02 -0.64
CA GLU A 32 15.25 1.21 -1.46
C GLU A 32 14.04 1.49 -2.36
N ARG A 33 13.54 0.46 -3.03
CA ARG A 33 12.40 0.53 -3.95
C ARG A 33 11.03 0.61 -3.28
N MET A 34 10.95 0.47 -1.96
CA MET A 34 9.67 0.51 -1.25
C MET A 34 9.05 1.91 -1.35
N GLY A 35 7.91 1.98 -2.04
CA GLY A 35 7.12 3.20 -2.21
C GLY A 35 6.23 3.49 -1.00
N HIS A 36 5.58 4.65 -1.00
CA HIS A 36 4.60 4.99 0.02
C HIS A 36 3.45 5.82 -0.55
N LYS A 37 2.27 5.66 0.05
CA LYS A 37 1.04 6.40 -0.25
C LYS A 37 0.48 6.95 1.07
N ILE A 38 0.23 8.25 1.15
CA ILE A 38 -0.13 8.94 2.40
C ILE A 38 -1.35 9.82 2.15
N GLY A 39 -2.35 9.70 3.02
CA GLY A 39 -3.60 10.45 2.90
C GLY A 39 -4.53 9.84 1.86
N PHE A 40 -4.48 10.36 0.64
CA PHE A 40 -5.42 10.01 -0.43
C PHE A 40 -4.81 10.21 -1.82
N PRO A 41 -5.34 9.53 -2.87
CA PRO A 41 -4.88 9.79 -4.23
C PRO A 41 -5.38 11.14 -4.75
N ASP A 42 -4.54 11.83 -5.53
CA ASP A 42 -4.88 13.10 -6.18
C ASP A 42 -6.13 13.00 -7.08
N THR A 43 -6.49 11.80 -7.54
CA THR A 43 -7.73 11.57 -8.30
C THR A 43 -8.99 11.98 -7.54
N LEU A 44 -8.97 11.96 -6.20
CA LEU A 44 -10.09 12.44 -5.39
C LEU A 44 -10.30 13.96 -5.46
N LEU A 45 -9.30 14.72 -5.94
CA LEU A 45 -9.42 16.17 -6.16
C LEU A 45 -10.09 16.50 -7.51
N ASN A 46 -10.34 15.49 -8.36
CA ASN A 46 -10.94 15.66 -9.68
C ASN A 46 -12.30 14.96 -9.74
N GLU A 47 -13.37 15.75 -9.70
CA GLU A 47 -14.75 15.26 -9.71
C GLU A 47 -15.05 14.39 -10.94
N SER A 48 -14.60 14.78 -12.14
CA SER A 48 -14.79 13.97 -13.35
C SER A 48 -14.12 12.61 -13.25
N ALA A 49 -12.93 12.54 -12.67
CA ALA A 49 -12.23 11.27 -12.46
C ALA A 49 -12.94 10.38 -11.43
N VAL A 50 -13.45 10.97 -10.35
CA VAL A 50 -14.24 10.25 -9.32
C VAL A 50 -15.56 9.73 -9.88
N MET A 51 -16.21 10.49 -10.76
CA MET A 51 -17.53 10.15 -11.30
C MET A 51 -17.47 9.20 -12.50
N ALA A 52 -16.35 9.12 -13.23
CA ALA A 52 -16.21 8.30 -14.42
C ALA A 52 -16.61 6.81 -14.23
N PRO A 53 -16.24 6.11 -13.13
CA PRO A 53 -16.68 4.73 -12.90
C PRO A 53 -18.20 4.57 -12.75
N TYR A 54 -18.90 5.65 -12.40
CA TYR A 54 -20.34 5.67 -12.16
C TYR A 54 -21.14 6.19 -13.36
N GLU A 55 -20.53 6.33 -14.52
CA GLU A 55 -21.22 6.77 -15.73
C GLU A 55 -22.43 5.86 -16.05
N GLY A 56 -23.60 6.50 -16.20
CA GLY A 56 -24.88 5.84 -16.45
C GLY A 56 -25.56 5.21 -15.23
N VAL A 57 -25.03 5.38 -14.01
CA VAL A 57 -25.70 4.94 -12.77
C VAL A 57 -26.81 5.93 -12.40
N GLN A 58 -28.04 5.43 -12.24
CA GLN A 58 -29.19 6.26 -11.85
C GLN A 58 -29.74 5.79 -10.50
N MET A 59 -29.50 6.58 -9.45
CA MET A 59 -29.96 6.26 -8.10
C MET A 59 -31.39 6.73 -7.90
N GLY A 60 -32.22 5.89 -7.26
CA GLY A 60 -33.60 6.23 -6.89
C GLY A 60 -33.85 6.14 -5.40
N ASN A 61 -34.68 7.04 -4.86
CA ASN A 61 -35.16 6.96 -3.48
C ASN A 61 -36.02 5.70 -3.28
N ASN A 62 -35.91 5.05 -2.11
CA ASN A 62 -36.62 3.82 -1.77
C ASN A 62 -36.36 2.61 -2.71
N ARG A 63 -35.27 2.63 -3.49
CA ARG A 63 -34.88 1.55 -4.42
C ARG A 63 -33.55 0.91 -4.04
N TYR A 64 -33.39 0.54 -2.77
CA TYR A 64 -32.11 0.06 -2.22
C TYR A 64 -31.50 -1.09 -3.04
N PHE A 65 -32.29 -2.11 -3.37
CA PHE A 65 -31.80 -3.26 -4.13
C PHE A 65 -31.31 -2.88 -5.54
N ASP A 66 -32.11 -2.10 -6.26
CA ASP A 66 -31.74 -1.65 -7.61
C ASP A 66 -30.50 -0.75 -7.59
N ASN A 67 -30.41 0.16 -6.62
CA ASN A 67 -29.26 1.02 -6.40
C ASN A 67 -27.99 0.18 -6.15
N ALA A 68 -28.07 -0.79 -5.24
CA ALA A 68 -26.96 -1.68 -4.93
C ALA A 68 -26.53 -2.49 -6.16
N LEU A 69 -27.48 -3.02 -6.93
CA LEU A 69 -27.20 -3.79 -8.15
C LEU A 69 -26.53 -2.92 -9.22
N GLN A 70 -26.97 -1.67 -9.39
CA GLN A 70 -26.36 -0.73 -10.32
C GLN A 70 -24.91 -0.39 -9.93
N LEU A 71 -24.66 -0.11 -8.65
CA LEU A 71 -23.30 0.15 -8.15
C LEU A 71 -22.40 -1.07 -8.31
N LYS A 72 -22.90 -2.29 -8.06
CA LYS A 72 -22.13 -3.52 -8.29
C LYS A 72 -21.79 -3.72 -9.77
N ARG A 73 -22.73 -3.44 -10.69
CA ARG A 73 -22.47 -3.49 -12.14
C ARG A 73 -21.42 -2.47 -12.56
N ALA A 74 -21.48 -1.25 -12.02
CA ALA A 74 -20.48 -0.21 -12.28
C ALA A 74 -19.08 -0.64 -11.80
N ALA A 75 -18.97 -1.16 -10.58
CA ALA A 75 -17.71 -1.66 -10.04
C ALA A 75 -17.10 -2.80 -10.88
N VAL A 76 -17.92 -3.77 -11.31
CA VAL A 76 -17.45 -4.86 -12.19
C VAL A 76 -16.99 -4.31 -13.54
N ARG A 77 -17.73 -3.37 -14.13
CA ARG A 77 -17.35 -2.72 -15.40
C ARG A 77 -16.00 -2.00 -15.28
N ASP A 78 -15.79 -1.24 -14.20
CA ASP A 78 -14.52 -0.54 -13.96
C ASP A 78 -13.33 -1.52 -13.89
N VAL A 79 -13.44 -2.57 -13.06
CA VAL A 79 -12.39 -3.59 -12.91
C VAL A 79 -12.10 -4.27 -14.27
N LEU A 80 -13.13 -4.67 -15.00
CA LEU A 80 -12.95 -5.32 -16.30
C LEU A 80 -12.36 -4.37 -17.35
N SER A 81 -12.62 -3.06 -17.26
CA SER A 81 -12.03 -2.06 -18.15
C SER A 81 -10.50 -1.95 -18.03
N ARG A 82 -9.95 -2.44 -16.91
CA ARG A 82 -8.51 -2.42 -16.60
C ARG A 82 -7.80 -3.73 -16.92
N LEU A 83 -8.53 -4.79 -17.28
CA LEU A 83 -7.99 -6.15 -17.46
C LEU A 83 -6.80 -6.24 -18.45
N ARG A 84 -6.79 -5.40 -19.50
CA ARG A 84 -5.73 -5.39 -20.53
C ARG A 84 -4.83 -4.15 -20.44
N LYS A 85 -4.90 -3.41 -19.34
CA LYS A 85 -4.09 -2.22 -19.10
C LYS A 85 -2.97 -2.58 -18.11
N PRO A 86 -1.80 -1.93 -18.20
CA PRO A 86 -0.79 -2.08 -17.16
C PRO A 86 -1.34 -1.57 -15.82
N PRO A 87 -0.88 -2.13 -14.68
CA PRO A 87 -1.22 -1.60 -13.36
C PRO A 87 -0.85 -0.11 -13.26
N SER A 88 -1.75 0.70 -12.70
CA SER A 88 -1.45 2.09 -12.41
C SER A 88 -0.66 2.20 -11.12
N LYS A 89 0.42 2.98 -11.12
CA LYS A 89 1.14 3.32 -9.89
C LYS A 89 0.31 4.18 -8.95
N ASP A 90 -0.65 4.92 -9.50
CA ASP A 90 -1.51 5.83 -8.75
C ASP A 90 -2.72 5.13 -8.13
N GLU A 91 -2.91 3.83 -8.37
CA GLU A 91 -4.03 3.07 -7.82
C GLU A 91 -3.80 2.74 -6.34
N TRP A 92 -4.81 2.97 -5.50
CA TRP A 92 -4.76 2.65 -4.08
C TRP A 92 -5.49 1.33 -3.83
N ALA A 93 -4.81 0.39 -3.18
CA ALA A 93 -5.37 -0.90 -2.81
C ALA A 93 -6.22 -0.84 -1.52
N SER A 94 -6.39 0.35 -0.92
CA SER A 94 -7.11 0.56 0.32
C SER A 94 -8.12 1.72 0.22
N PRO A 95 -9.23 1.67 0.97
CA PRO A 95 -10.11 2.82 1.13
C PRO A 95 -9.39 3.97 1.85
N VAL A 96 -9.61 5.21 1.40
CA VAL A 96 -9.04 6.42 2.04
C VAL A 96 -9.61 6.65 3.45
N ILE A 97 -10.83 6.17 3.69
CA ILE A 97 -11.55 6.29 4.97
C ILE A 97 -11.21 5.18 5.96
N ALA A 98 -10.31 4.25 5.61
CA ALA A 98 -9.90 3.20 6.53
C ALA A 98 -9.03 3.78 7.65
N VAL A 99 -9.39 3.49 8.90
CA VAL A 99 -8.55 3.76 10.08
C VAL A 99 -7.60 2.58 10.25
N ASP A 100 -6.68 2.44 9.29
CA ASP A 100 -5.78 1.29 9.19
C ASP A 100 -4.51 1.67 8.38
N ALA A 101 -3.54 0.77 8.28
CA ALA A 101 -2.38 0.90 7.41
C ALA A 101 -2.14 -0.43 6.66
N PHE A 102 -1.43 -0.38 5.52
CA PHE A 102 -1.29 -1.55 4.67
C PHE A 102 0.07 -1.64 3.97
N HIS A 103 0.59 -2.85 3.86
CA HIS A 103 1.65 -3.20 2.92
C HIS A 103 1.04 -3.80 1.65
N TYR A 104 1.16 -3.08 0.54
CA TYR A 104 0.75 -3.56 -0.77
C TYR A 104 1.89 -4.32 -1.45
N PHE A 105 1.91 -5.64 -1.26
CA PHE A 105 2.97 -6.52 -1.72
C PHE A 105 3.30 -6.42 -3.22
N THR A 106 2.26 -6.37 -4.07
CA THR A 106 2.42 -6.31 -5.53
C THR A 106 3.14 -5.04 -5.98
N GLY A 107 2.89 -3.91 -5.31
CA GLY A 107 3.55 -2.64 -5.60
C GLY A 107 4.84 -2.42 -4.80
N ASN A 108 5.08 -3.23 -3.75
CA ASN A 108 6.09 -2.95 -2.72
C ASN A 108 5.90 -1.54 -2.14
N GLU A 109 4.70 -1.25 -1.65
CA GLU A 109 4.31 0.08 -1.15
C GLU A 109 3.66 -0.02 0.22
N ILE A 110 3.97 0.92 1.12
CA ILE A 110 3.23 1.11 2.37
C ILE A 110 2.17 2.19 2.19
N ILE A 111 0.96 1.97 2.71
CA ILE A 111 -0.20 2.85 2.48
C ILE A 111 -0.76 3.29 3.83
N PHE A 112 -0.86 4.61 4.02
CA PHE A 112 -1.41 5.26 5.20
C PHE A 112 -2.58 6.16 4.77
N PRO A 113 -3.82 5.64 4.73
CA PRO A 113 -5.03 6.42 4.45
C PRO A 113 -5.19 7.64 5.36
N ALA A 114 -5.88 8.68 4.89
CA ALA A 114 -6.07 9.92 5.65
C ALA A 114 -6.74 9.66 7.02
N ALA A 115 -7.64 8.67 7.09
CA ALA A 115 -8.38 8.39 8.32
C ALA A 115 -7.55 7.74 9.44
N ILE A 116 -6.37 7.18 9.19
CA ILE A 116 -5.46 6.79 10.29
C ILE A 116 -4.60 7.97 10.79
N LEU A 117 -4.46 9.04 10.00
CA LEU A 117 -3.58 10.18 10.30
C LEU A 117 -4.25 11.23 11.20
N GLN A 118 -4.82 10.75 12.30
CA GLN A 118 -5.50 11.57 13.30
C GLN A 118 -5.20 11.05 14.71
N PHE A 119 -5.60 11.79 15.74
CA PHE A 119 -5.48 11.33 17.13
C PHE A 119 -6.20 9.97 17.32
N PRO A 120 -5.60 9.00 18.06
CA PRO A 120 -4.33 9.08 18.78
C PRO A 120 -3.09 8.69 17.96
N MET A 121 -3.28 8.30 16.70
CA MET A 121 -2.20 7.75 15.86
C MET A 121 -1.21 8.83 15.42
N PHE A 122 -1.69 10.00 15.02
CA PHE A 122 -0.86 11.12 14.60
C PHE A 122 -1.41 12.45 15.10
N VAL A 123 -0.55 13.24 15.75
CA VAL A 123 -0.84 14.59 16.24
C VAL A 123 0.29 15.51 15.77
N PRO A 124 0.07 16.39 14.77
CA PRO A 124 1.14 17.21 14.18
C PRO A 124 1.92 18.04 15.19
N GLU A 125 1.26 18.56 16.22
CA GLU A 125 1.82 19.45 17.24
C GLU A 125 2.41 18.70 18.45
N ALA A 126 2.25 17.37 18.51
CA ALA A 126 2.80 16.60 19.62
C ALA A 126 4.33 16.44 19.50
N PRO A 127 5.04 16.27 20.64
CA PRO A 127 6.46 15.90 20.60
C PRO A 127 6.70 14.67 19.73
N PHE A 128 7.80 14.66 18.97
CA PHE A 128 8.07 13.59 18.00
C PHE A 128 7.96 12.18 18.59
N TYR A 129 8.43 11.96 19.83
CA TYR A 129 8.38 10.64 20.47
C TYR A 129 6.96 10.07 20.60
N VAL A 130 5.93 10.93 20.70
CA VAL A 130 4.52 10.49 20.73
C VAL A 130 4.14 9.90 19.37
N ASN A 131 4.43 10.63 18.30
CA ASN A 131 4.13 10.17 16.93
C ASN A 131 5.00 8.96 16.55
N TYR A 132 6.26 8.88 16.99
CA TYR A 132 7.09 7.69 16.78
C TYR A 132 6.56 6.46 17.52
N ALA A 133 6.01 6.62 18.72
CA ALA A 133 5.40 5.52 19.47
C ALA A 133 4.06 5.06 18.88
N ALA A 134 3.30 5.97 18.28
CA ALA A 134 2.00 5.69 17.67
C ALA A 134 2.15 5.35 16.17
N ILE A 135 1.96 6.31 15.27
CA ILE A 135 2.06 6.04 13.81
C ILE A 135 3.43 5.51 13.39
N GLY A 136 4.51 5.85 14.10
CA GLY A 136 5.84 5.30 13.83
C GLY A 136 5.92 3.79 14.02
N LEU A 137 5.20 3.22 15.00
CA LEU A 137 5.07 1.77 15.14
C LEU A 137 4.36 1.18 13.93
N GLY A 138 3.26 1.79 13.48
CA GLY A 138 2.55 1.37 12.27
C GLY A 138 3.42 1.42 11.03
N ILE A 139 4.21 2.48 10.84
CA ILE A 139 5.19 2.58 9.74
C ILE A 139 6.22 1.45 9.83
N GLY A 140 6.76 1.16 11.01
CA GLY A 140 7.67 0.03 11.21
C GLY A 140 7.02 -1.30 10.83
N HIS A 141 5.80 -1.54 11.31
CA HIS A 141 5.00 -2.74 11.02
C HIS A 141 4.81 -2.94 9.51
N GLU A 142 4.35 -1.91 8.79
CA GLU A 142 4.15 -2.01 7.33
C GLU A 142 5.45 -2.16 6.55
N ILE A 143 6.58 -1.61 7.04
CA ILE A 143 7.89 -1.86 6.43
C ILE A 143 8.28 -3.33 6.63
N THR A 144 8.07 -3.88 7.82
CA THR A 144 8.40 -5.28 8.15
C THR A 144 7.57 -6.29 7.36
N HIS A 145 6.31 -5.98 7.03
CA HIS A 145 5.51 -6.81 6.10
C HIS A 145 6.18 -6.98 4.72
N GLY A 146 7.11 -6.10 4.33
CA GLY A 146 7.95 -6.33 3.14
C GLY A 146 8.89 -7.54 3.25
N TYR A 147 9.05 -8.13 4.43
CA TYR A 147 10.04 -9.16 4.74
C TYR A 147 9.50 -10.32 5.57
N ASP A 148 8.21 -10.31 5.90
CA ASP A 148 7.56 -11.43 6.59
C ASP A 148 7.41 -12.65 5.66
N ASP A 149 6.69 -13.67 6.12
CA ASP A 149 6.47 -14.91 5.39
C ASP A 149 5.79 -14.72 4.03
N LEU A 150 5.04 -13.63 3.80
CA LEU A 150 4.48 -13.31 2.49
C LEU A 150 5.37 -12.33 1.72
N GLY A 151 5.88 -11.33 2.42
CA GLY A 151 6.77 -10.29 1.93
C GLY A 151 8.05 -10.84 1.34
N SER A 152 8.68 -11.83 1.97
CA SER A 152 9.97 -12.38 1.51
C SER A 152 9.89 -13.00 0.12
N TYR A 153 8.74 -13.58 -0.26
CA TYR A 153 8.54 -14.17 -1.59
C TYR A 153 8.18 -13.15 -2.66
N THR A 154 7.85 -11.92 -2.29
CA THR A 154 7.48 -10.88 -3.25
C THR A 154 8.70 -10.03 -3.60
N PRO A 155 9.30 -10.18 -4.80
CA PRO A 155 10.38 -9.33 -5.23
C PRO A 155 9.89 -7.91 -5.48
N SER A 156 10.82 -6.95 -5.48
CA SER A 156 10.55 -5.53 -5.79
C SER A 156 9.89 -5.27 -7.15
N SER A 157 9.82 -6.27 -8.03
CA SER A 157 8.98 -6.29 -9.23
C SER A 157 8.68 -7.73 -9.63
N TRP A 158 7.46 -8.01 -10.10
CA TRP A 158 7.04 -9.33 -10.61
C TRP A 158 7.96 -9.90 -11.70
N LEU A 159 8.64 -9.03 -12.46
CA LEU A 159 9.65 -9.41 -13.44
C LEU A 159 10.83 -10.17 -12.83
N ALA A 160 11.21 -9.91 -11.57
CA ALA A 160 12.31 -10.62 -10.92
C ALA A 160 11.94 -12.05 -10.49
N LEU A 161 10.65 -12.34 -10.24
CA LEU A 161 10.15 -13.70 -9.93
C LEU A 161 10.17 -14.60 -11.18
N LEU A 162 9.82 -14.06 -12.34
CA LEU A 162 9.82 -14.80 -13.61
C LEU A 162 11.22 -15.10 -14.14
N LEU A 163 12.23 -14.32 -13.72
CA LEU A 163 13.60 -14.44 -14.21
C LEU A 163 14.52 -15.25 -13.29
N ASN A 164 14.04 -15.69 -12.12
CA ASN A 164 14.86 -16.49 -11.20
C ASN A 164 14.06 -17.63 -10.52
N PRO A 165 13.90 -18.79 -11.18
CA PRO A 165 13.18 -19.95 -10.63
C PRO A 165 13.90 -20.64 -9.46
N LYS A 166 14.97 -20.05 -8.92
CA LYS A 166 15.78 -20.59 -7.82
C LYS A 166 15.84 -19.60 -6.65
N SER A 167 14.70 -19.27 -6.04
CA SER A 167 14.72 -18.96 -4.61
C SER A 167 14.31 -20.24 -3.87
N PRO A 168 15.17 -20.81 -3.01
CA PRO A 168 14.76 -21.95 -2.21
C PRO A 168 13.61 -21.52 -1.29
N SER A 169 12.61 -22.39 -1.18
CA SER A 169 11.77 -22.47 0.00
C SER A 169 12.67 -22.40 1.24
N MET A 170 12.37 -21.47 2.16
CA MET A 170 12.81 -21.64 3.56
C MET A 170 12.34 -23.00 4.08
#